data_AF-M9RCJ0-F1
#
_entry.id   AF-M9RCJ0-F1
#
_cell.length_a   1.000
_cell.length_b   1.000
_cell.length_c   1.000
_cell.angle_alpha   90.00
_cell.angle_beta   90.00
_cell.angle_gamma   90.00
#
_symmetry.space_group_name_H-M   'P 1'
#
loop_
_entity.id
_entity.type
_entity.pdbx_description
1 polymer ?
#
loop_
_entity_poly.entity_id
_entity_poly.type
_entity_poly.pdbx_seq_one_letter_code
_entity_poly.pdbx_strand_id
1 'polypeptide(L)'
;MENELGRRIDADDAPKGVSDDSVEAIDHVRKIGNIGAHMEKDIGVIVSVEPEEAQLLIELIESFVDEWYVSRNTRTARFGKLKALATSKEDLKAKGGD
;
A
#
# COMPACT_ATOMS: atom_id res chain seq x y z
N MET A 1 1.12 -21.65 10.29
CA MET A 1 0.80 -20.62 11.30
C MET A 1 0.18 -19.48 10.52
N GLU A 2 -1.11 -19.24 10.71
CA GLU A 2 -1.81 -18.17 9.99
C GLU A 2 -1.19 -16.83 10.40
N ASN A 3 -0.77 -16.01 9.42
CA ASN A 3 -0.13 -14.74 9.73
C ASN A 3 -1.20 -13.76 10.30
N GLU A 4 -0.75 -12.76 11.06
CA GLU A 4 -1.67 -11.78 11.68
C GLU A 4 -2.47 -10.97 10.64
N LEU A 5 -1.91 -10.74 9.45
CA LEU A 5 -2.54 -9.94 8.39
C LEU A 5 -3.76 -10.64 7.79
N GLY A 6 -3.67 -11.95 7.51
CA GLY A 6 -4.75 -12.77 6.99
C GLY A 6 -5.91 -12.81 7.97
N ARG A 7 -5.63 -13.04 9.26
CA ARG A 7 -6.68 -13.00 10.29
C ARG A 7 -7.42 -11.67 10.34
N ARG A 8 -6.70 -10.56 10.19
CA ARG A 8 -7.31 -9.22 10.20
C ARG A 8 -8.13 -8.94 8.94
N ILE A 9 -7.77 -9.51 7.80
CA ILE A 9 -8.61 -9.46 6.60
C ILE A 9 -9.89 -10.27 6.81
N ASP A 10 -9.79 -11.52 7.27
CA ASP A 10 -10.95 -12.38 7.51
C ASP A 10 -11.93 -11.79 8.54
N ALA A 11 -11.40 -11.03 9.51
CA ALA A 11 -12.17 -10.34 10.53
C ALA A 11 -12.71 -8.96 10.09
N ASP A 12 -12.48 -8.54 8.85
CA ASP A 12 -12.81 -7.19 8.33
C ASP A 12 -12.21 -6.05 9.19
N ASP A 13 -11.03 -6.29 9.78
CA ASP A 13 -10.26 -5.35 10.62
C ASP A 13 -8.91 -4.96 9.98
N ALA A 14 -8.76 -5.19 8.67
CA ALA A 14 -7.58 -4.74 7.95
C ALA A 14 -7.50 -3.20 7.89
N PRO A 15 -6.30 -2.61 7.94
CA PRO A 15 -6.13 -1.17 7.74
C PRO A 15 -6.75 -0.72 6.41
N LYS A 16 -7.48 0.42 6.45
CA LYS A 16 -8.16 0.96 5.26
C LYS A 16 -7.18 1.18 4.10
N GLY A 17 -7.44 0.51 2.98
CA GLY A 17 -6.63 0.61 1.76
C GLY A 17 -5.69 -0.58 1.54
N VAL A 18 -5.61 -1.53 2.46
CA VAL A 18 -4.97 -2.83 2.24
C VAL A 18 -5.98 -3.78 1.59
N SER A 19 -5.61 -4.41 0.48
CA SER A 19 -6.44 -5.42 -0.21
C SER A 19 -6.02 -6.85 0.14
N ASP A 20 -6.93 -7.78 -0.03
CA ASP A 20 -6.70 -9.23 0.10
C ASP A 20 -5.54 -9.68 -0.78
N ASP A 21 -5.55 -9.27 -2.06
CA ASP A 21 -4.49 -9.54 -3.03
C ASP A 21 -3.12 -9.01 -2.55
N SER A 22 -3.07 -7.87 -1.86
CA SER A 22 -1.82 -7.33 -1.31
C SER A 22 -1.26 -8.23 -0.22
N VAL A 23 -2.11 -8.74 0.66
CA VAL A 23 -1.71 -9.66 1.74
C VAL A 23 -1.29 -11.01 1.17
N GLU A 24 -2.00 -11.51 0.16
CA GLU A 24 -1.63 -12.73 -0.55
C GLU A 24 -0.27 -12.59 -1.24
N ALA A 25 -0.03 -11.48 -1.95
CA ALA A 25 1.24 -11.20 -2.62
C ALA A 25 2.42 -11.13 -1.63
N ILE A 26 2.22 -10.48 -0.49
CA ILE A 26 3.21 -10.46 0.61
C ILE A 26 3.50 -11.88 1.07
N ASP A 27 2.46 -12.70 1.25
CA ASP A 27 2.62 -14.08 1.70
C ASP A 27 3.33 -14.97 0.69
N HIS A 28 3.06 -14.78 -0.60
CA HIS A 28 3.78 -15.48 -1.65
C HIS A 28 5.26 -15.10 -1.65
N VAL A 29 5.58 -13.80 -1.63
CA VAL A 29 6.99 -13.35 -1.57
C VAL A 29 7.71 -13.85 -0.33
N ARG A 30 7.05 -13.91 0.83
CA ARG A 30 7.60 -14.49 2.07
C ARG A 30 7.87 -15.99 1.97
N LYS A 31 7.19 -16.71 1.07
CA LYS A 31 7.35 -18.15 0.86
C LYS A 31 8.30 -18.47 -0.30
N ILE A 32 8.72 -17.47 -1.08
CA ILE A 32 9.62 -17.67 -2.22
C ILE A 32 11.05 -17.88 -1.72
N GLY A 33 11.59 -19.04 -2.09
CA GLY A 33 13.02 -19.32 -2.19
C GLY A 33 13.87 -18.93 -0.98
N ASN A 34 15.02 -18.32 -1.26
CA ASN A 34 15.99 -17.94 -0.24
C ASN A 34 15.58 -16.65 0.49
N ILE A 35 14.71 -15.81 -0.10
CA ILE A 35 14.16 -14.59 0.54
C ILE A 35 13.38 -14.93 1.81
N GLY A 36 12.46 -15.90 1.73
CA GLY A 36 11.73 -16.38 2.90
C GLY A 36 12.66 -16.98 3.96
N ALA A 37 13.68 -17.73 3.53
CA ALA A 37 14.68 -18.32 4.41
C ALA A 37 15.51 -17.26 5.17
N HIS A 38 15.85 -16.13 4.53
CA HIS A 38 16.52 -14.98 5.17
C HIS A 38 15.65 -14.27 6.22
N MET A 39 14.32 -14.28 6.06
CA MET A 39 13.40 -13.64 7.00
C MET A 39 13.13 -14.51 8.24
N GLU A 40 13.26 -15.83 8.14
CA GLU A 40 12.86 -16.77 9.19
C GLU A 40 14.03 -17.41 9.99
N LYS A 41 15.26 -17.50 9.45
CA LYS A 41 16.39 -18.15 10.14
C LYS A 41 17.67 -17.32 10.11
N ASP A 42 18.27 -17.16 11.30
CA ASP A 42 19.61 -16.66 11.60
C ASP A 42 20.19 -15.63 10.62
N ILE A 43 20.05 -14.36 11.01
CA ILE A 43 20.70 -13.15 10.44
C ILE A 43 22.23 -13.28 10.25
N GLY A 44 22.86 -14.32 10.82
CA GLY A 44 24.28 -14.62 10.71
C GLY A 44 24.69 -15.50 9.52
N VAL A 45 23.74 -16.01 8.73
CA VAL A 45 24.03 -16.84 7.55
C VAL A 45 23.76 -16.06 6.27
N ILE A 46 24.81 -15.79 5.49
CA ILE A 46 24.68 -15.22 4.15
C ILE A 46 24.28 -16.34 3.20
N VAL A 47 22.99 -16.46 2.95
CA VAL A 47 22.42 -17.30 1.89
C VAL A 47 22.38 -16.49 0.57
N SER A 48 22.46 -17.16 -0.58
CA SER A 48 22.40 -16.53 -1.89
C SER A 48 20.94 -16.27 -2.29
N VAL A 49 20.59 -15.03 -2.64
CA VAL A 49 19.27 -14.72 -3.24
C VAL A 49 19.45 -14.65 -4.75
N GLU A 50 18.54 -15.30 -5.49
CA GLU A 50 18.54 -15.21 -6.94
C GLU A 50 18.09 -13.81 -7.38
N PRO A 51 18.74 -13.18 -8.39
CA PRO A 51 18.42 -11.81 -8.80
C PRO A 51 16.94 -11.59 -9.15
N GLU A 52 16.29 -12.60 -9.73
CA GLU A 52 14.88 -12.57 -10.10
C GLU A 52 13.97 -12.51 -8.86
N GLU A 53 14.31 -13.25 -7.78
CA GLU A 53 13.55 -13.19 -6.53
C GLU A 53 13.66 -11.81 -5.89
N ALA A 54 14.88 -11.23 -5.88
CA ALA A 54 15.11 -9.90 -5.34
C ALA A 54 14.34 -8.82 -6.13
N GLN A 55 14.31 -8.96 -7.46
CA GLN A 55 13.57 -8.07 -8.34
C GLN A 55 12.06 -8.12 -8.05
N LEU A 56 11.47 -9.32 -7.88
CA LEU A 56 10.05 -9.47 -7.52
C LEU A 56 9.70 -8.78 -6.19
N LEU A 57 10.58 -8.89 -5.18
CA LEU A 57 10.39 -8.20 -3.91
C LEU A 57 10.42 -6.67 -4.08
N ILE A 58 11.34 -6.15 -4.90
CA ILE A 58 11.42 -4.71 -5.20
C ILE A 58 10.15 -4.24 -5.88
N GLU A 59 9.68 -4.95 -6.92
CA GLU A 59 8.45 -4.59 -7.65
C GLU A 59 7.21 -4.59 -6.75
N LEU A 60 7.13 -5.55 -5.81
CA LEU A 60 6.06 -5.58 -4.82
C LEU A 60 6.10 -4.34 -3.91
N ILE A 61 7.28 -3.96 -3.41
CA ILE A 61 7.45 -2.78 -2.56
C ILE A 61 7.10 -1.49 -3.34
N GLU A 62 7.56 -1.38 -4.58
CA GLU A 62 7.28 -0.23 -5.45
C GLU A 62 5.78 -0.07 -5.70
N SER A 63 5.07 -1.18 -5.91
CA SER A 63 3.61 -1.20 -6.06
C SER A 63 2.92 -0.63 -4.81
N PHE A 64 3.35 -1.02 -3.60
CA PHE A 64 2.79 -0.46 -2.37
C PHE A 64 3.07 1.03 -2.18
N VAL A 65 4.26 1.50 -2.56
CA VAL A 65 4.58 2.92 -2.51
C VAL A 65 3.66 3.70 -3.47
N ASP A 66 3.48 3.22 -4.69
CA ASP A 66 2.61 3.89 -5.66
C ASP A 66 1.15 3.90 -5.21
N GLU A 67 0.61 2.76 -4.80
CA GLU A 67 -0.80 2.63 -4.44
C GLU A 67 -1.14 3.34 -3.13
N TRP A 68 -0.37 3.10 -2.07
CA TRP A 68 -0.75 3.55 -0.73
C TRP A 68 -0.35 4.99 -0.45
N TYR A 69 0.70 5.49 -1.11
CA TYR A 69 1.22 6.84 -0.87
C TYR A 69 0.99 7.77 -2.06
N VAL A 70 1.48 7.42 -3.26
CA VAL A 70 1.45 8.33 -4.42
C VAL A 70 0.02 8.54 -4.93
N SER A 71 -0.68 7.46 -5.22
CA SER A 71 -2.06 7.48 -5.72
C SER A 71 -3.01 8.09 -4.70
N ARG A 72 -2.84 7.76 -3.41
CA ARG A 72 -3.60 8.36 -2.32
C ARG A 72 -3.40 9.88 -2.23
N ASN A 73 -2.16 10.36 -2.27
CA ASN A 73 -1.85 11.78 -2.22
C ASN A 73 -2.42 12.51 -3.45
N THR A 74 -2.24 11.94 -4.64
CA THR A 74 -2.75 12.48 -5.90
C THR A 74 -4.26 12.64 -5.87
N ARG A 75 -4.98 11.62 -5.40
CA ARG A 75 -6.44 11.67 -5.21
C ARG A 75 -6.84 12.77 -4.22
N THR A 76 -6.13 12.86 -3.09
CA THR A 76 -6.40 13.86 -2.05
C THR A 76 -6.22 15.28 -2.59
N ALA A 77 -5.12 15.53 -3.31
CA ALA A 77 -4.84 16.83 -3.92
C ALA A 77 -5.91 17.21 -4.97
N ARG A 78 -6.33 16.26 -5.81
CA ARG A 78 -7.39 16.48 -6.81
C ARG A 78 -8.71 16.87 -6.17
N PHE A 79 -9.15 16.16 -5.13
CA PHE A 79 -10.39 16.47 -4.44
C PHE A 79 -10.30 17.75 -3.61
N GLY A 80 -9.13 18.06 -3.04
CA GLY A 80 -8.86 19.35 -2.41
C GLY A 80 -9.10 20.53 -3.36
N LYS A 81 -8.61 20.43 -4.61
CA LYS A 81 -8.84 21.45 -5.65
C LYS A 81 -10.32 21.63 -5.98
N LEU A 82 -11.08 20.53 -6.12
CA LEU A 82 -12.51 20.60 -6.38
C LEU A 82 -13.28 21.25 -5.24
N LYS A 83 -12.95 20.89 -3.99
CA LYS A 83 -13.55 21.49 -2.79
C LYS A 83 -13.28 23.00 -2.73
N ALA A 84 -12.04 23.42 -2.96
CA ALA A 84 -11.67 24.83 -2.98
C ALA A 84 -12.45 25.61 -4.05
N LEU A 85 -12.57 25.07 -5.26
CA LEU A 85 -13.35 25.69 -6.34
C LEU A 85 -14.83 25.83 -5.99
N ALA A 86 -15.43 24.81 -5.36
CA ALA A 86 -16.82 24.85 -4.93
C ALA A 86 -17.05 25.95 -3.89
N THR A 87 -16.22 25.99 -2.84
CA THR A 87 -16.29 27.02 -1.79
C THR A 87 -16.13 28.43 -2.35
N SER A 88 -15.15 28.66 -3.24
CA SER A 88 -14.99 29.99 -3.86
C SER A 88 -16.21 30.44 -4.66
N LYS A 89 -16.92 29.52 -5.33
CA LYS A 89 -18.16 29.85 -6.07
C LYS A 89 -19.34 30.15 -5.14
N GLU A 90 -19.43 29.46 -4.01
CA GLU A 90 -20.44 29.72 -2.99
C GLU A 90 -20.22 31.09 -2.34
N ASP A 91 -18.98 31.43 -1.99
CA ASP A 91 -18.62 32.73 -1.40
C ASP A 91 -18.92 33.90 -2.34
N LEU A 92 -18.70 33.73 -3.65
CA LEU A 92 -19.03 34.74 -4.65
C LEU A 92 -20.54 34.93 -4.81
N LYS A 93 -21.33 33.86 -4.73
CA LYS A 93 -22.80 33.95 -4.77
C LYS A 93 -23.35 34.63 -3.51
N ALA A 94 -22.76 34.37 -2.34
CA ALA A 94 -23.17 35.02 -1.10
C ALA A 94 -22.88 36.53 -1.07
N LYS A 95 -21.84 36.99 -1.79
CA LYS A 95 -21.45 38.41 -1.87
C LYS A 95 -22.13 39.20 -3.00
N GLY A 96 -22.68 38.54 -4.00
CA GLY A 96 -23.37 39.17 -5.13
C GLY A 96 -24.89 39.29 -4.97
N GLY A 97 -25.42 39.04 -3.77
CA GLY A 97 -26.85 39.05 -3.45
C GLY A 97 -27.29 40.23 -2.56
N ASP A 98 -26.50 41.29 -2.47
CA ASP A 98 -26.84 42.56 -1.80
C ASP A 98 -26.97 43.69 -2.84
#